data_AF-A0A924PXI1-F1
#
_entry.id   AF-A0A924PXI1-F1
#
_cell.length_a   1.000
_cell.length_b   1.000
_cell.length_c   1.000
_cell.angle_alpha   90.00
_cell.angle_beta   90.00
_cell.angle_gamma   90.00
#
_symmetry.space_group_name_H-M   'P 1'
#
loop_
_entity.id
_entity.type
_entity.pdbx_description
1 polymer ?
#
loop_
_entity_poly.entity_id
_entity_poly.type
_entity_poly.pdbx_seq_one_letter_code
_entity_poly.pdbx_strand_id
1 'polypeptide(L)'
;PLADHSHAAAGHEPHEHAAWQPANGAERTVFTALANISLAVGFGLLLGAVIVLRGQVGGWRAGLLWGLGGYLVFFVAPSLGLPPEVPGTEAAPLGERQLWWLMAVVMTASGLFLLTFVKNWQARLLGVVLLGVPHLVGAPQLLLHSSTAPIELAHAFIYATAMANAVFWLALGGLMGFFYEKFA
;
A
#
# COMPACT_ATOMS: atom_id res chain seq x y z
N PRO A 1 -32.72 0.87 64.40
CA PRO A 1 -32.95 1.09 62.96
C PRO A 1 -31.62 1.34 62.23
N LEU A 2 -31.03 0.28 61.68
CA LEU A 2 -29.82 0.36 60.84
C LEU A 2 -30.28 0.14 59.40
N ALA A 3 -30.03 1.12 58.53
CA ALA A 3 -30.30 1.04 57.11
C ALA A 3 -29.19 0.23 56.44
N ASP A 4 -29.58 -0.87 55.79
CA ASP A 4 -28.70 -1.71 54.98
C ASP A 4 -28.62 -1.08 53.57
N HIS A 5 -27.45 -0.55 53.22
CA HIS A 5 -27.17 -0.03 51.89
C HIS A 5 -26.66 -1.17 51.01
N SER A 6 -27.58 -1.93 50.43
CA SER A 6 -27.26 -2.90 49.38
C SER A 6 -26.92 -2.14 48.09
N HIS A 7 -25.61 -2.03 47.80
CA HIS A 7 -25.15 -1.67 46.47
C HIS A 7 -25.51 -2.81 45.52
N ALA A 8 -26.65 -2.67 44.83
CA ALA A 8 -26.97 -3.47 43.67
C ALA A 8 -25.84 -3.28 42.65
N ALA A 9 -25.02 -4.31 42.48
CA ALA A 9 -24.06 -4.39 41.40
C ALA A 9 -24.87 -4.42 40.09
N ALA A 10 -25.03 -3.25 39.48
CA ALA A 10 -25.47 -3.14 38.10
C ALA A 10 -24.46 -3.94 37.28
N GLY A 11 -24.92 -5.07 36.72
CA GLY A 11 -24.15 -5.88 35.79
C GLY A 11 -23.67 -4.98 34.66
N HIS A 12 -22.37 -4.72 34.65
CA HIS A 12 -21.70 -4.11 33.51
C HIS A 12 -21.61 -5.23 32.46
N GLU A 13 -22.67 -5.41 31.70
CA GLU A 13 -22.61 -6.14 30.43
C GLU A 13 -21.49 -5.49 29.61
N PRO A 14 -20.42 -6.22 29.25
CA PRO A 14 -19.42 -5.67 28.36
C PRO A 14 -20.12 -5.44 27.02
N HIS A 15 -20.37 -4.17 26.68
CA HIS A 15 -20.71 -3.78 25.33
C HIS A 15 -19.53 -4.15 24.43
N GLU A 16 -19.51 -5.40 23.92
CA GLU A 16 -18.71 -5.75 22.75
C GLU A 16 -19.25 -4.92 21.60
N HIS A 17 -18.63 -3.75 21.37
CA HIS A 17 -18.84 -2.96 20.18
C HIS A 17 -18.29 -3.74 18.99
N ALA A 18 -19.08 -4.67 18.46
CA ALA A 18 -18.80 -5.28 17.18
C ALA A 18 -18.72 -4.15 16.15
N ALA A 19 -17.50 -3.84 15.69
CA ALA A 19 -17.28 -2.84 14.67
C ALA A 19 -18.11 -3.21 13.43
N TRP A 20 -18.86 -2.25 12.89
CA TRP A 20 -19.68 -2.50 11.72
C TRP A 20 -18.82 -3.03 10.56
N GLN A 21 -19.31 -4.07 9.89
CA GLN A 21 -18.67 -4.64 8.70
C GLN A 21 -19.74 -4.91 7.62
N PRO A 22 -19.43 -4.72 6.33
CA PRO A 22 -20.36 -5.00 5.23
C PRO A 22 -20.80 -6.46 5.23
N ALA A 23 -22.10 -6.71 5.00
CA ALA A 23 -22.62 -8.06 4.87
C ALA A 23 -22.02 -8.76 3.63
N ASN A 24 -21.90 -10.09 3.70
CA ASN A 24 -21.44 -10.90 2.58
C ASN A 24 -22.35 -10.70 1.35
N GLY A 25 -21.76 -10.77 0.15
CA GLY A 25 -22.49 -10.66 -1.12
C GLY A 25 -22.34 -9.28 -1.77
N ALA A 26 -23.46 -8.70 -2.23
CA ALA A 26 -23.46 -7.46 -3.01
C ALA A 26 -22.92 -6.27 -2.21
N GLU A 27 -23.31 -6.14 -0.94
CA GLU A 27 -22.91 -5.03 -0.08
C GLU A 27 -21.37 -4.94 0.05
N ARG A 28 -20.71 -6.02 0.48
CA ARG A 28 -19.25 -6.09 0.54
C ARG A 28 -18.58 -5.80 -0.81
N THR A 29 -19.15 -6.31 -1.90
CA THR A 29 -18.58 -6.11 -3.24
C THR A 29 -18.61 -4.64 -3.64
N VAL A 30 -19.73 -3.96 -3.41
CA VAL A 30 -19.90 -2.53 -3.71
C VAL A 30 -18.96 -1.69 -2.85
N PHE A 31 -18.92 -1.90 -1.54
CA PHE A 31 -18.01 -1.15 -0.67
C PHE A 31 -16.53 -1.39 -1.01
N THR A 32 -16.17 -2.63 -1.37
CA THR A 32 -14.81 -2.95 -1.83
C THR A 32 -14.49 -2.25 -3.15
N ALA A 33 -15.42 -2.24 -4.11
CA ALA A 33 -15.25 -1.54 -5.37
C ALA A 33 -15.09 -0.04 -5.16
N LEU A 34 -15.95 0.58 -4.33
CA LEU A 34 -15.88 1.99 -3.99
C LEU A 34 -14.53 2.34 -3.34
N ALA A 35 -14.09 1.56 -2.36
CA ALA A 35 -12.80 1.78 -1.71
C ALA A 35 -11.63 1.71 -2.70
N ASN A 36 -11.62 0.72 -3.59
CA ASN A 36 -10.59 0.58 -4.61
C ASN A 36 -10.62 1.73 -5.64
N ILE A 37 -11.80 2.18 -6.05
CA ILE A 37 -11.94 3.33 -6.97
C ILE A 37 -11.44 4.62 -6.29
N SER A 38 -11.80 4.87 -5.04
CA SER A 38 -11.31 6.03 -4.29
C SER A 38 -9.79 6.02 -4.17
N LEU A 39 -9.20 4.86 -3.87
CA LEU A 39 -7.74 4.69 -3.84
C LEU A 39 -7.12 4.93 -5.22
N ALA A 40 -7.72 4.39 -6.28
CA ALA A 40 -7.28 4.59 -7.67
C ALA A 40 -7.27 6.07 -8.07
N VAL A 41 -8.31 6.82 -7.71
CA VAL A 41 -8.39 8.26 -7.92
C VAL A 41 -7.28 8.97 -7.15
N GLY A 42 -7.07 8.62 -5.88
CA GLY A 42 -5.99 9.20 -5.06
C GLY A 42 -4.60 9.00 -5.69
N PHE A 43 -4.27 7.79 -6.11
CA PHE A 43 -3.01 7.52 -6.81
C PHE A 43 -2.92 8.21 -8.17
N GLY A 44 -4.04 8.31 -8.91
CA GLY A 44 -4.09 9.04 -10.17
C GLY A 44 -3.75 10.52 -9.99
N LEU A 45 -4.32 11.17 -8.97
CA LEU A 45 -4.02 12.57 -8.63
C LEU A 45 -2.57 12.75 -8.22
N LEU A 46 -2.02 11.85 -7.40
CA LEU A 46 -0.61 11.89 -7.00
C LEU A 46 0.32 11.75 -8.20
N LEU A 47 0.05 10.77 -9.08
CA LEU A 47 0.82 10.55 -10.29
C LEU A 47 0.74 11.76 -11.22
N GLY A 48 -0.46 12.31 -11.42
CA GLY A 48 -0.69 13.51 -12.22
C GLY A 48 0.06 14.73 -11.68
N ALA A 49 0.04 14.95 -10.36
CA ALA A 49 0.75 16.05 -9.72
C ALA A 49 2.27 15.96 -9.97
N VAL A 50 2.86 14.76 -9.80
CA VAL A 50 4.29 14.54 -10.07
C VAL A 50 4.60 14.78 -11.54
N ILE A 51 3.77 14.26 -12.45
CA ILE A 51 3.94 14.43 -13.89
C ILE A 51 3.90 15.92 -14.29
N VAL A 52 2.93 16.68 -13.79
CA VAL A 52 2.78 18.13 -14.04
C VAL A 52 3.98 18.90 -13.52
N LEU A 53 4.41 18.63 -12.27
CA LEU A 53 5.59 19.29 -11.68
C LEU A 53 6.88 19.02 -12.48
N ARG A 54 6.95 17.88 -13.19
CA ARG A 54 8.07 17.57 -14.08
C ARG A 54 7.95 18.19 -15.47
N GLY A 55 6.75 18.56 -15.90
CA GLY A 55 6.48 19.24 -17.16
C GLY A 55 6.75 18.40 -18.42
N GLN A 56 6.90 17.08 -18.31
CA GLN A 56 7.19 16.21 -19.45
C GLN A 56 6.52 14.84 -19.32
N VAL A 57 5.62 14.55 -20.27
CA VAL A 57 5.09 13.20 -20.54
C VAL A 57 5.07 13.03 -22.04
N GLY A 58 6.00 12.23 -22.55
CA GLY A 58 6.06 11.83 -23.95
C GLY A 58 5.05 10.73 -24.27
N GLY A 59 3.76 11.05 -24.16
CA GLY A 59 2.65 10.16 -24.52
C GLY A 59 2.49 8.91 -23.65
N TRP A 60 1.68 7.96 -24.14
CA TRP A 60 1.31 6.75 -23.40
C TRP A 60 2.51 5.90 -22.95
N ARG A 61 3.61 5.88 -23.72
CA ARG A 61 4.85 5.15 -23.34
C ARG A 61 5.54 5.76 -22.13
N ALA A 62 5.66 7.09 -22.09
CA ALA A 62 6.17 7.77 -20.91
C ALA A 62 5.23 7.58 -19.72
N GLY A 63 3.91 7.60 -19.97
CA GLY A 63 2.90 7.25 -18.97
C GLY A 63 3.10 5.86 -18.37
N LEU A 64 3.39 4.84 -19.18
CA LEU A 64 3.70 3.50 -18.68
C LEU A 64 4.94 3.46 -17.77
N LEU A 65 5.98 4.24 -18.08
CA LEU A 65 7.17 4.35 -17.23
C LEU A 65 6.85 5.02 -15.89
N TRP A 66 6.00 6.04 -15.90
CA TRP A 66 5.49 6.67 -14.68
C TRP A 66 4.65 5.69 -13.84
N GLY A 67 3.77 4.93 -14.48
CA GLY A 67 3.01 3.85 -13.84
C GLY A 67 3.91 2.79 -13.23
N LEU A 68 4.93 2.33 -13.97
CA LEU A 68 5.92 1.39 -13.49
C LEU A 68 6.69 1.94 -12.26
N GLY A 69 7.05 3.23 -12.29
CA GLY A 69 7.65 3.90 -11.12
C GLY A 69 6.73 3.85 -9.90
N GLY A 70 5.44 4.16 -10.06
CA GLY A 70 4.45 4.04 -9.00
C GLY A 70 4.32 2.61 -8.46
N TYR A 71 4.26 1.62 -9.35
CA TYR A 71 4.24 0.20 -8.98
C TYR A 71 5.45 -0.20 -8.15
N LEU A 72 6.65 0.22 -8.56
CA LEU A 72 7.89 -0.08 -7.84
C LEU A 72 7.92 0.56 -6.45
N VAL A 73 7.48 1.82 -6.34
CA VAL A 73 7.48 2.61 -5.10
C VAL A 73 6.46 2.11 -4.10
N PHE A 74 5.20 1.96 -4.52
CA PHE A 74 4.09 1.72 -3.60
C PHE A 74 3.80 0.24 -3.35
N PHE A 75 4.25 -0.65 -4.24
CA PHE A 75 3.96 -2.08 -4.14
C PHE A 75 5.23 -2.94 -4.09
N VAL A 76 6.05 -2.95 -5.14
CA VAL A 76 7.15 -3.93 -5.27
C VAL A 76 8.15 -3.81 -4.12
N ALA A 77 8.76 -2.64 -3.92
CA ALA A 77 9.77 -2.48 -2.89
C ALA A 77 9.22 -2.77 -1.48
N PRO A 78 8.06 -2.24 -1.05
CA PRO A 78 7.48 -2.63 0.24
C PRO A 78 7.17 -4.14 0.34
N SER A 79 6.64 -4.75 -0.73
CA SER A 79 6.26 -6.18 -0.74
C SER A 79 7.44 -7.15 -0.61
N LEU A 80 8.67 -6.71 -0.89
CA LEU A 80 9.87 -7.52 -0.65
C LEU A 80 10.16 -7.72 0.84
N GLY A 81 9.72 -6.80 1.70
CA GLY A 81 9.85 -6.93 3.16
C GLY A 81 8.55 -7.35 3.84
N LEU A 82 7.42 -6.80 3.39
CA LEU A 82 6.07 -7.12 3.89
C LEU A 82 5.22 -7.64 2.72
N PRO A 83 5.35 -8.93 2.36
CA PRO A 83 4.56 -9.51 1.28
C PRO A 83 3.05 -9.42 1.62
N PRO A 84 2.17 -9.35 0.60
CA PRO A 84 0.73 -9.29 0.83
C PRO A 84 0.25 -10.56 1.55
N GLU A 85 -0.41 -10.37 2.69
CA GLU A 85 -0.90 -11.45 3.54
C GLU A 85 -2.37 -11.76 3.25
N VAL A 86 -2.74 -13.04 3.35
CA VAL A 86 -4.13 -13.45 3.21
C VAL A 86 -4.98 -12.89 4.36
N PRO A 87 -6.24 -12.50 4.11
CA PRO A 87 -7.12 -11.99 5.15
C PRO A 87 -7.22 -12.98 6.33
N GLY A 88 -7.14 -12.47 7.56
CA GLY A 88 -7.19 -13.27 8.79
C GLY A 88 -5.84 -13.82 9.27
N THR A 89 -4.73 -13.46 8.63
CA THR A 89 -3.38 -13.75 9.15
C THR A 89 -3.07 -12.87 10.34
N GLU A 90 -2.55 -13.44 11.43
CA GLU A 90 -2.00 -12.65 12.53
C GLU A 90 -0.76 -11.92 12.03
N ALA A 91 -0.64 -10.64 12.36
CA ALA A 91 0.46 -9.84 11.85
C ALA A 91 0.98 -8.84 12.89
N ALA A 92 2.21 -8.37 12.68
CA ALA A 92 2.88 -7.44 13.57
C ALA A 92 2.06 -6.16 13.80
N PRO A 93 2.29 -5.44 14.91
CA PRO A 93 1.56 -4.20 15.22
C PRO A 93 1.44 -3.30 14.01
N LEU A 94 0.20 -2.88 13.71
CA LEU A 94 -0.11 -2.16 12.47
C LEU A 94 0.74 -0.89 12.32
N GLY A 95 0.96 -0.16 13.42
CA GLY A 95 1.76 1.07 13.41
C GLY A 95 3.21 0.86 12.97
N GLU A 96 3.84 -0.23 13.38
CA GLU A 96 5.22 -0.55 13.00
C GLU A 96 5.31 -0.88 11.51
N ARG A 97 4.38 -1.69 10.99
CA ARG A 97 4.30 -2.01 9.56
C ARG A 97 4.03 -0.77 8.72
N GLN A 98 3.15 0.13 9.16
CA GLN A 98 2.86 1.38 8.47
C GLN A 98 4.08 2.31 8.43
N LEU A 99 4.81 2.45 9.54
CA LEU A 99 6.02 3.26 9.59
C LEU A 99 7.12 2.68 8.68
N TRP A 100 7.33 1.36 8.74
CA TRP A 100 8.29 0.69 7.87
C TRP A 100 7.90 0.81 6.40
N TRP A 101 6.61 0.61 6.07
CA TRP A 101 6.09 0.75 4.71
C TRP A 101 6.30 2.17 4.18
N LEU A 102 6.02 3.19 4.99
CA LEU A 102 6.23 4.59 4.60
C LEU A 102 7.72 4.87 4.35
N MET A 103 8.59 4.35 5.20
CA MET A 103 10.05 4.47 5.00
C MET A 103 10.48 3.78 3.70
N ALA A 104 9.99 2.56 3.42
CA ALA A 104 10.27 1.86 2.17
C ALA A 104 9.81 2.66 0.94
N VAL A 105 8.61 3.22 0.98
CA VAL A 105 8.04 4.07 -0.09
C VAL A 105 8.89 5.32 -0.31
N VAL A 106 9.20 6.09 0.75
CA VAL A 106 9.93 7.35 0.64
C VAL A 106 11.36 7.13 0.14
N MET A 107 12.04 6.10 0.66
CA MET A 107 13.40 5.74 0.25
C MET A 107 13.41 5.24 -1.20
N THR A 108 12.43 4.44 -1.61
CA THR A 108 12.31 3.96 -2.99
C THR A 108 12.02 5.10 -3.96
N ALA A 109 11.09 5.98 -3.63
CA ALA A 109 10.75 7.14 -4.44
C ALA A 109 11.95 8.07 -4.61
N SER A 110 12.66 8.37 -3.52
CA SER A 110 13.86 9.20 -3.53
C SER A 110 15.01 8.53 -4.31
N GLY A 111 15.22 7.23 -4.11
CA GLY A 111 16.24 6.45 -4.81
C GLY A 111 16.02 6.43 -6.32
N LEU A 112 14.79 6.10 -6.76
CA LEU A 112 14.42 6.14 -8.17
C LEU A 112 14.53 7.55 -8.75
N PHE A 113 14.14 8.59 -8.01
CA PHE A 113 14.28 9.97 -8.44
C PHE A 113 15.75 10.35 -8.71
N LEU A 114 16.65 10.02 -7.78
CA LEU A 114 18.08 10.29 -7.94
C LEU A 114 18.67 9.52 -9.12
N LEU A 115 18.29 8.25 -9.30
CA LEU A 115 18.79 7.41 -10.39
C LEU A 115 18.34 7.89 -11.77
N THR A 116 17.09 8.35 -11.88
CA THR A 116 16.48 8.68 -13.17
C THR A 116 16.72 10.13 -13.58
N PHE A 117 16.70 11.07 -12.63
CA PHE A 117 16.64 12.49 -12.96
C PHE A 117 17.90 13.28 -12.61
N VAL A 118 18.79 12.74 -11.76
CA VAL A 118 20.02 13.43 -11.38
C VAL A 118 21.19 12.90 -12.21
N LYS A 119 21.92 13.81 -12.87
CA LYS A 119 23.07 13.47 -13.72
C LYS A 119 24.34 13.14 -12.93
N ASN A 120 24.40 13.55 -11.67
CA ASN A 120 25.59 13.41 -10.83
C ASN A 120 25.80 11.95 -10.37
N TRP A 121 27.01 11.40 -10.53
CA TRP A 121 27.27 9.99 -10.23
C TRP A 121 27.17 9.69 -8.73
N GLN A 122 27.61 10.60 -7.86
CA GLN A 122 27.47 10.44 -6.40
C GLN A 122 25.99 10.39 -6.01
N ALA A 123 25.14 11.18 -6.66
CA ALA A 123 23.71 11.16 -6.41
C ALA A 123 23.08 9.83 -6.85
N ARG A 124 23.53 9.26 -7.97
CA ARG A 124 23.10 7.92 -8.40
C ARG A 124 23.54 6.84 -7.42
N LEU A 125 24.76 6.91 -6.91
CA LEU A 125 25.23 5.99 -5.87
C LEU A 125 24.36 6.08 -4.61
N LEU A 126 24.07 7.31 -4.15
CA LEU A 126 23.14 7.54 -3.05
C LEU A 126 21.76 6.95 -3.36
N GLY A 127 21.28 7.09 -4.61
CA GLY A 127 20.03 6.48 -5.04
C GLY A 127 20.00 4.97 -4.86
N VAL A 128 21.06 4.26 -5.26
CA VAL A 128 21.20 2.80 -5.03
C VAL A 128 21.20 2.48 -3.54
N VAL A 129 21.94 3.25 -2.74
CA VAL A 129 21.98 3.05 -1.28
C VAL A 129 20.58 3.20 -0.67
N LEU A 130 19.83 4.24 -1.06
CA LEU A 130 18.47 4.47 -0.58
C LEU A 130 17.54 3.30 -0.92
N LEU A 131 17.66 2.68 -2.10
CA LEU A 131 16.88 1.49 -2.44
C LEU A 131 17.17 0.30 -1.51
N GLY A 132 18.42 0.18 -1.03
CA GLY A 132 18.82 -0.91 -0.14
C GLY A 132 18.44 -0.69 1.32
N VAL A 133 18.40 0.56 1.80
CA VAL A 133 18.18 0.90 3.22
C VAL A 133 16.96 0.20 3.84
N PRO A 134 15.76 0.22 3.24
CA PRO A 134 14.59 -0.40 3.86
C PRO A 134 14.75 -1.89 4.12
N HIS A 135 15.45 -2.57 3.21
CA HIS A 135 15.69 -4.01 3.27
C HIS A 135 16.78 -4.39 4.27
N LEU A 136 17.74 -3.48 4.50
CA LEU A 136 18.77 -3.65 5.52
C LEU A 136 18.22 -3.40 6.93
N VAL A 137 17.29 -2.46 7.09
CA VAL A 137 16.57 -2.24 8.35
C VAL A 137 15.72 -3.46 8.71
N GLY A 138 15.17 -4.15 7.71
CA GLY A 138 14.32 -5.32 7.88
C GLY A 138 12.89 -4.93 8.27
N ALA A 139 11.92 -5.66 7.73
CA ALA A 139 10.51 -5.42 8.04
C ALA A 139 10.16 -5.95 9.45
N PRO A 140 9.25 -5.28 10.18
CA PRO A 140 8.76 -5.79 11.45
C PRO A 140 8.00 -7.09 11.23
N GLN A 141 8.48 -8.17 11.86
CA GLN A 141 7.91 -9.51 11.80
C GLN A 141 7.27 -9.87 13.15
N LEU A 142 6.30 -10.78 13.12
CA LEU A 142 5.85 -11.42 14.36
C LEU A 142 6.95 -12.30 14.94
N LEU A 143 7.01 -12.37 16.27
CA LEU A 143 7.90 -13.31 16.97
C LEU A 143 7.44 -14.76 16.83
N LEU A 144 6.15 -14.98 16.56
CA LEU A 144 5.54 -16.28 16.29
C LEU A 144 4.66 -16.14 15.05
N HIS A 145 5.04 -16.78 13.95
CA HIS A 145 4.24 -16.81 12.72
C HIS A 145 3.12 -17.86 12.85
N SER A 146 1.92 -17.41 13.19
CA SER A 146 0.68 -18.19 13.17
C SER A 146 -0.12 -17.81 11.92
N SER A 147 -0.02 -18.61 10.85
CA SER A 147 -0.96 -18.53 9.74
C SER A 147 -1.88 -19.75 9.76
N THR A 148 -3.18 -19.50 9.80
CA THR A 148 -4.22 -20.53 9.69
C THR A 148 -4.49 -20.93 8.23
N ALA A 149 -3.91 -20.21 7.27
CA ALA A 149 -4.15 -20.42 5.86
C ALA A 149 -3.16 -21.43 5.24
N PRO A 150 -3.61 -22.25 4.27
CA PRO A 150 -2.71 -23.12 3.52
C PRO A 150 -1.63 -22.32 2.78
N ILE A 151 -0.40 -22.83 2.78
CA ILE A 151 0.75 -22.18 2.15
C ILE A 151 0.57 -21.95 0.64
N GLU A 152 -0.16 -22.85 -0.03
CA GLU A 152 -0.47 -22.72 -1.47
C GLU A 152 -1.36 -21.49 -1.73
N LEU A 153 -2.32 -21.22 -0.84
CA LEU A 153 -3.20 -20.06 -0.94
C LEU A 153 -2.42 -18.75 -0.74
N ALA A 154 -1.47 -18.73 0.20
CA ALA A 154 -0.61 -17.58 0.43
C ALA A 154 0.21 -17.22 -0.82
N HIS A 155 0.84 -18.21 -1.47
CA HIS A 155 1.58 -17.97 -2.70
C HIS A 155 0.68 -17.49 -3.85
N ALA A 156 -0.47 -18.14 -4.05
CA ALA A 156 -1.43 -17.71 -5.07
C ALA A 156 -1.89 -16.27 -4.84
N PHE A 157 -2.11 -15.88 -3.58
CA PHE A 157 -2.48 -14.51 -3.21
C PHE A 157 -1.38 -13.50 -3.49
N ILE A 158 -0.11 -13.85 -3.23
CA ILE A 158 1.04 -12.98 -3.55
C ILE A 158 1.11 -12.72 -5.05
N TYR A 159 1.03 -13.77 -5.87
CA TYR A 159 1.08 -13.62 -7.32
C TYR A 159 -0.13 -12.85 -7.87
N ALA A 160 -1.34 -13.20 -7.43
CA ALA A 160 -2.55 -12.53 -7.86
C ALA A 160 -2.53 -11.03 -7.51
N THR A 161 -2.12 -10.70 -6.28
CA THR A 161 -2.01 -9.31 -5.82
C THR A 161 -0.93 -8.54 -6.60
N ALA A 162 0.22 -9.16 -6.87
CA ALA A 162 1.28 -8.54 -7.65
C ALA A 162 0.85 -8.26 -9.09
N MET A 163 0.21 -9.23 -9.76
CA MET A 163 -0.29 -9.07 -11.12
C MET A 163 -1.41 -8.01 -11.19
N ALA A 164 -2.35 -8.02 -10.24
CA ALA A 164 -3.41 -7.03 -10.17
C ALA A 164 -2.84 -5.60 -10.00
N ASN A 165 -1.87 -5.43 -9.11
CA ASN A 165 -1.20 -4.14 -8.91
C ASN A 165 -0.41 -3.69 -10.16
N ALA A 166 0.28 -4.62 -10.83
CA ALA A 166 1.00 -4.31 -12.05
C ALA A 166 0.04 -3.82 -13.14
N VAL A 167 -1.07 -4.52 -13.37
CA VAL A 167 -2.10 -4.11 -14.33
C VAL A 167 -2.69 -2.74 -13.95
N PHE A 168 -3.03 -2.55 -12.67
CA PHE A 168 -3.55 -1.29 -12.16
C PHE A 168 -2.61 -0.11 -12.44
N TRP A 169 -1.35 -0.20 -12.04
CA TRP A 169 -0.38 0.88 -12.17
C TRP A 169 0.00 1.17 -13.62
N LEU A 170 0.16 0.14 -14.45
CA LEU A 170 0.45 0.32 -15.88
C LEU A 170 -0.75 0.92 -16.61
N ALA A 171 -1.98 0.49 -16.32
CA ALA A 171 -3.18 1.09 -16.88
C ALA A 171 -3.32 2.56 -16.44
N LEU A 172 -3.14 2.85 -15.14
CA LEU A 172 -3.23 4.19 -14.60
C LEU A 172 -2.19 5.13 -15.25
N GLY A 173 -0.93 4.71 -15.31
CA GLY A 173 0.14 5.49 -15.93
C GLY A 173 -0.05 5.66 -17.44
N GLY A 174 -0.37 4.58 -18.16
CA GLY A 174 -0.59 4.60 -19.60
C GLY A 174 -1.76 5.51 -20.00
N LEU A 175 -2.89 5.42 -19.29
CA LEU A 175 -4.05 6.28 -19.49
C LEU A 175 -3.74 7.74 -19.14
N MET A 176 -3.04 7.99 -18.03
CA MET A 176 -2.63 9.34 -17.65
C MET A 176 -1.73 9.97 -18.72
N GLY A 177 -0.72 9.24 -19.22
CA GLY A 177 0.15 9.73 -20.29
C GLY A 177 -0.59 9.97 -21.61
N PHE A 178 -1.53 9.08 -21.97
CA PHE A 178 -2.37 9.22 -23.15
C PHE A 178 -3.28 10.46 -23.09
N PHE A 179 -3.98 10.65 -21.96
CA PHE A 179 -4.87 11.80 -21.81
C PHE A 179 -4.09 13.11 -21.68
N TYR A 180 -2.94 13.10 -21.01
CA TYR A 180 -2.09 14.29 -20.93
C TYR A 180 -1.65 14.75 -22.33
N GLU A 181 -1.17 13.85 -23.19
CA GLU A 181 -0.77 14.19 -24.56
C GLU A 181 -1.95 14.69 -25.41
N LYS A 182 -3.15 14.15 -25.18
CA LYS A 182 -4.35 14.56 -25.94
C LYS A 182 -4.87 15.95 -25.55
N PHE A 183 -4.69 16.37 -24.31
CA PHE A 183 -5.32 17.57 -23.74
C PHE A 183 -4.34 18.68 -23.33
N ALA A 184 -3.03 18.46 -23.38
CA ALA A 184 -1.98 19.46 -23.17
C ALA A 184 -1.66 20.23 -24.46
#